data_AF-D3CTJ6-F1
#
_entry.id   AF-D3CTJ6-F1
#
_cell.length_a   1.000
_cell.length_b   1.000
_cell.length_c   1.000
_cell.angle_alpha   90.00
_cell.angle_beta   90.00
_cell.angle_gamma   90.00
#
_symmetry.space_group_name_H-M   'P 1'
#
loop_
_entity.id
_entity.type
_entity.pdbx_description
1 polymer ?
#
loop_
_entity_poly.entity_id
_entity_poly.type
_entity_poly.pdbx_seq_one_letter_code
_entity_poly.pdbx_strand_id
1 'polypeptide(L)'
;MPTPVATVILRTLARFPADRYASAVEFALALARAGSEAFGPGWLTRVGLPLHLDDAVRAAAGSGVPGGSAADTTGQRTIVTHGGPRRHPEPGGTRTGQPGGTRTSQHSGTRTSQRQTRHDDHPEVLAAAHSDASELSEVGDHEAARTLDEDTLARRLRVLGPDHRDTLATAHNLAADLAALGDHRGARDLYLDTFARRRAVLGPADAGTLTTAFNLAVVLSALDEHEHARALGEETLRLRRGTLGPDHDDTLAAAFNLAVYLGRLGRYQEARTIGENVWADRCRLLGAGHPDVLRTAAALQWWIHQEQAVAQEQTVAPTP
;
A
#
# COMPACT_ATOMS: atom_id res chain seq x y z
N MET A 1 20.51 -19.47 9.29
CA MET A 1 20.45 -18.02 8.98
C MET A 1 20.24 -17.87 7.49
N PRO A 2 19.28 -17.07 7.02
CA PRO A 2 19.10 -16.81 5.58
C PRO A 2 20.40 -16.23 5.00
N THR A 3 20.75 -16.61 3.77
CA THR A 3 21.89 -16.05 3.06
C THR A 3 21.70 -14.53 2.85
N PRO A 4 22.76 -13.74 2.68
CA PRO A 4 22.63 -12.29 2.47
C PRO A 4 21.64 -11.95 1.34
N VAL A 5 21.66 -12.71 0.25
CA VAL A 5 20.75 -12.53 -0.90
C VAL A 5 19.31 -12.89 -0.53
N ALA A 6 19.10 -13.99 0.18
CA ALA A 6 17.77 -14.37 0.66
C ALA A 6 17.21 -13.31 1.62
N THR A 7 18.03 -12.71 2.47
CA THR A 7 17.62 -11.63 3.37
C THR A 7 17.17 -10.39 2.60
N VAL A 8 17.88 -10.00 1.54
CA VAL A 8 17.48 -8.88 0.67
C VAL A 8 16.17 -9.17 -0.04
N ILE A 9 16.01 -10.36 -0.61
CA ILE A 9 14.78 -10.75 -1.31
C ILE A 9 13.60 -10.82 -0.35
N LEU A 10 13.78 -11.41 0.83
CA LEU A 10 12.75 -11.49 1.87
C LEU A 10 12.37 -10.10 2.40
N ARG A 11 13.31 -9.16 2.40
CA ARG A 11 13.07 -7.77 2.77
C ARG A 11 12.27 -7.03 1.70
N THR A 12 12.50 -7.28 0.42
CA THR A 12 11.66 -6.76 -0.67
C THR A 12 10.28 -7.39 -0.71
N LEU A 13 10.20 -8.68 -0.37
CA LEU A 13 8.95 -9.41 -0.20
C LEU A 13 8.38 -9.25 1.20
N ALA A 14 8.94 -8.33 2.00
CA ALA A 14 8.52 -8.15 3.38
C ALA A 14 7.06 -7.75 3.40
N ARG A 15 6.41 -8.38 4.36
CA ARG A 15 5.00 -8.23 4.68
C ARG A 15 4.62 -6.75 4.88
N PHE A 16 5.55 -5.94 5.40
CA PHE A 16 5.36 -4.54 5.75
C PHE A 16 6.09 -3.58 4.82
N PRO A 17 5.47 -2.45 4.41
CA PRO A 17 6.14 -1.40 3.63
C PRO A 17 7.37 -0.82 4.32
N ALA A 18 7.31 -0.61 5.65
CA ALA A 18 8.42 -0.11 6.46
C ALA A 18 9.64 -1.05 6.48
N ASP A 19 9.41 -2.35 6.24
CA ASP A 19 10.46 -3.35 6.17
C ASP A 19 11.02 -3.50 4.76
N ARG A 20 10.33 -2.99 3.72
CA ARG A 20 10.83 -2.99 2.34
C ARG A 20 11.90 -1.91 2.16
N TYR A 21 12.65 -2.02 1.07
CA TYR A 21 13.58 -0.96 0.67
C TYR A 21 12.82 0.31 0.30
N ALA A 22 13.31 1.46 0.74
CA ALA A 22 12.65 2.75 0.54
C ALA A 22 12.71 3.21 -0.92
N SER A 23 13.60 2.61 -1.73
CA SER A 23 13.66 2.86 -3.16
C SER A 23 14.18 1.66 -3.95
N ALA A 24 13.91 1.65 -5.25
CA ALA A 24 14.48 0.66 -6.18
C ALA A 24 16.02 0.74 -6.25
N VAL A 25 16.60 1.92 -6.04
CA VAL A 25 18.06 2.11 -5.96
C VAL A 25 18.63 1.42 -4.72
N GLU A 26 17.96 1.57 -3.58
CA GLU A 26 18.39 0.94 -2.32
C GLU A 26 18.26 -0.59 -2.39
N PHE A 27 17.17 -1.10 -2.97
CA PHE A 27 17.02 -2.53 -3.25
C PHE A 27 18.11 -3.05 -4.19
N ALA A 28 18.36 -2.36 -5.30
CA ALA A 28 19.37 -2.72 -6.29
C ALA A 28 20.78 -2.77 -5.67
N LEU A 29 21.12 -1.78 -4.84
CA LEU A 29 22.38 -1.73 -4.09
C LEU A 29 22.50 -2.88 -3.08
N ALA A 30 21.45 -3.13 -2.31
CA ALA A 30 21.44 -4.21 -1.32
C ALA A 30 21.58 -5.58 -1.99
N LEU A 31 20.89 -5.80 -3.11
CA LEU A 31 20.96 -7.04 -3.89
C LEU A 31 22.33 -7.23 -4.53
N ALA A 32 22.90 -6.18 -5.13
CA ALA A 32 24.23 -6.22 -5.73
C ALA A 32 25.32 -6.55 -4.69
N ARG A 33 25.21 -5.96 -3.49
CA ARG A 33 26.13 -6.21 -2.37
C ARG A 33 26.02 -7.64 -1.85
N ALA A 34 24.81 -8.06 -1.52
CA ALA A 34 24.56 -9.40 -1.01
C ALA A 34 24.99 -10.51 -1.99
N GLY A 35 24.77 -10.31 -3.29
CA GLY A 35 25.21 -11.28 -4.30
C GLY A 35 26.71 -11.28 -4.52
N SER A 36 27.40 -10.14 -4.37
CA SER A 36 28.87 -10.08 -4.45
C SER A 36 29.52 -10.82 -3.28
N GLU A 37 28.92 -10.76 -2.09
CA GLU A 37 29.37 -11.52 -0.91
C GLU A 37 29.14 -13.02 -1.06
N ALA A 38 28.00 -13.43 -1.63
CA ALA A 38 27.65 -14.84 -1.78
C ALA A 38 28.36 -15.52 -2.96
N PHE A 39 28.62 -14.79 -4.05
CA PHE A 39 29.03 -15.37 -5.33
C PHE A 39 30.29 -14.74 -5.94
N GLY A 40 30.89 -13.76 -5.26
CA GLY A 40 32.08 -13.03 -5.71
C GLY A 40 31.79 -11.90 -6.71
N PRO A 41 32.77 -11.04 -7.01
CA PRO A 41 32.62 -9.95 -7.97
C PRO A 41 32.22 -10.45 -9.37
N GLY A 42 31.47 -9.62 -10.11
CA GLY A 42 30.98 -9.96 -11.47
C GLY A 42 29.94 -11.08 -11.52
N TRP A 43 29.33 -11.45 -10.39
CA TRP A 43 28.30 -12.50 -10.35
C TRP A 43 27.11 -12.16 -11.25
N LEU A 44 26.67 -10.89 -11.29
CA LEU A 44 25.58 -10.41 -12.15
C LEU A 44 25.82 -10.73 -13.64
N THR A 45 27.06 -10.60 -14.10
CA THR A 45 27.48 -10.94 -15.47
C THR A 45 27.45 -12.45 -15.72
N ARG A 46 27.76 -13.26 -14.70
CA ARG A 46 27.73 -14.73 -14.78
C ARG A 46 26.32 -15.31 -14.80
N VAL A 47 25.34 -14.63 -14.19
CA VAL A 47 23.92 -15.06 -14.22
C VAL A 47 23.18 -14.60 -15.48
N GLY A 48 23.84 -13.92 -16.42
CA GLY A 48 23.26 -13.58 -17.72
C GLY A 48 22.18 -12.50 -17.66
N LEU A 49 22.12 -11.69 -16.60
CA LEU A 49 21.27 -10.49 -16.56
C LEU A 49 21.86 -9.42 -17.49
N PRO A 50 21.09 -8.86 -18.46
CA PRO A 50 21.52 -7.70 -19.22
C PRO A 50 21.67 -6.49 -18.27
N LEU A 51 22.89 -5.97 -18.17
CA LEU A 51 23.32 -4.92 -17.24
C LEU A 51 22.72 -3.54 -17.56
N HIS A 52 22.24 -2.85 -16.52
CA HIS A 52 22.53 -1.42 -16.25
C HIS A 52 22.56 -1.08 -14.74
N LEU A 53 22.63 -2.07 -13.83
CA LEU A 53 22.72 -1.79 -12.39
C LEU A 53 24.03 -1.06 -12.02
N ASP A 54 25.15 -1.37 -12.70
CA ASP A 54 26.46 -0.77 -12.39
C ASP A 54 26.53 0.73 -12.71
N ASP A 55 25.75 1.23 -13.67
CA ASP A 55 25.72 2.66 -14.02
C ASP A 55 24.82 3.46 -13.08
N ALA A 56 23.72 2.86 -12.60
CA ALA A 56 22.85 3.46 -11.58
C ALA A 56 23.58 3.57 -10.22
N VAL A 57 24.39 2.56 -9.86
CA VAL A 57 25.23 2.58 -8.66
C VAL A 57 26.37 3.61 -8.79
N ARG A 58 26.99 3.75 -9.97
CA ARG A 58 28.00 4.80 -10.22
C ARG A 58 27.41 6.22 -10.22
N ALA A 59 26.20 6.39 -10.76
CA ALA A 59 25.48 7.66 -10.74
C ALA A 59 25.08 8.07 -9.32
N ALA A 60 24.64 7.12 -8.48
CA ALA A 60 24.34 7.36 -7.07
C ALA A 60 25.60 7.67 -6.24
N ALA A 61 26.70 6.95 -6.47
CA ALA A 61 27.98 7.15 -5.77
C ALA A 61 28.74 8.42 -6.20
N GLY A 62 28.46 8.94 -7.40
CA GLY A 62 29.11 10.15 -7.95
C GLY A 62 28.52 11.48 -7.45
N SER A 63 27.38 11.46 -6.75
CA SER A 63 26.74 12.67 -6.20
C SER A 63 27.17 12.94 -4.74
N GLY A 64 28.49 12.99 -4.52
CA GLY A 64 29.10 13.56 -3.33
C GLY A 64 29.17 15.08 -3.44
N VAL A 65 28.52 15.77 -2.51
CA VAL A 65 28.42 17.23 -2.32
C VAL A 65 29.78 17.98 -2.50
N PRO A 66 29.75 19.20 -3.06
CA PRO A 66 30.28 20.33 -2.30
C PRO A 66 29.26 21.48 -2.23
N GLY A 67 29.20 22.12 -1.06
CA GLY A 67 28.15 23.07 -0.71
C GLY A 67 28.28 24.46 -1.34
N GLY A 68 27.25 25.26 -1.07
CA GLY A 68 27.31 26.73 -1.12
C GLY A 68 26.44 27.38 -2.21
N SER A 69 25.46 28.15 -1.72
CA SER A 69 24.86 29.34 -2.34
C SER A 69 23.78 29.20 -3.42
N ALA A 70 22.61 29.72 -3.04
CA ALA A 70 21.60 30.46 -3.81
C ALA A 70 21.84 30.65 -5.32
N ALA A 71 20.86 30.23 -6.13
CA ALA A 71 20.14 31.11 -7.07
C ALA A 71 19.01 30.34 -7.76
N ASP A 72 17.94 31.07 -8.00
CA ASP A 72 16.82 30.81 -8.89
C ASP A 72 17.09 29.88 -10.09
N THR A 73 16.16 28.98 -10.39
CA THR A 73 15.43 29.12 -11.67
C THR A 73 14.04 28.50 -11.58
N THR A 74 13.06 29.37 -11.76
CA THR A 74 11.64 29.09 -11.94
C THR A 74 11.39 28.57 -13.36
N GLY A 75 10.49 27.59 -13.50
CA GLY A 75 9.94 27.12 -14.78
C GLY A 75 8.56 26.51 -14.58
N GLN A 76 7.57 27.39 -14.46
CA GLN A 76 6.13 27.14 -14.26
C GLN A 76 5.52 26.27 -15.38
N ARG A 77 4.36 25.61 -15.19
CA ARG A 77 2.97 26.14 -15.23
C ARG A 77 2.02 24.91 -15.28
N THR A 78 0.73 24.84 -14.89
CA THR A 78 -0.31 25.67 -14.24
C THR A 78 -1.36 24.63 -13.75
N ILE A 79 -2.24 24.88 -12.78
CA ILE A 79 -3.63 25.32 -13.06
C ILE A 79 -4.24 25.96 -11.79
N VAL A 80 -4.55 27.25 -11.95
CA VAL A 80 -5.75 28.02 -11.57
C VAL A 80 -6.43 27.76 -10.21
N THR A 81 -6.20 28.70 -9.29
CA THR A 81 -7.10 29.09 -8.19
C THR A 81 -7.79 30.42 -8.58
N HIS A 82 -9.12 30.52 -8.44
CA HIS A 82 -9.85 31.79 -8.23
C HIS A 82 -10.07 31.90 -6.71
N GLY A 83 -9.82 32.98 -5.97
CA GLY A 83 -9.95 34.42 -6.24
C GLY A 83 -10.87 34.99 -5.14
N GLY A 84 -10.32 35.66 -4.11
CA GLY A 84 -11.03 36.17 -2.92
C GLY A 84 -12.02 37.33 -3.19
N PRO A 85 -12.53 38.04 -2.15
CA PRO A 85 -11.67 39.04 -1.47
C PRO A 85 -11.93 39.32 0.04
N ARG A 86 -10.82 39.49 0.78
CA ARG A 86 -10.36 40.62 1.64
C ARG A 86 -11.33 41.58 2.41
N ARG A 87 -10.97 41.75 3.71
CA ARG A 87 -10.79 42.96 4.59
C ARG A 87 -11.78 43.22 5.76
N HIS A 88 -11.21 43.18 6.99
CA HIS A 88 -11.31 44.01 8.24
C HIS A 88 -12.61 44.79 8.62
N PRO A 89 -12.84 45.26 9.88
CA PRO A 89 -11.97 45.31 11.08
C PRO A 89 -12.64 44.83 12.40
N GLU A 90 -11.85 44.79 13.49
CA GLU A 90 -12.36 44.73 14.88
C GLU A 90 -13.08 46.02 15.29
N PRO A 91 -13.98 45.93 16.29
CA PRO A 91 -14.16 47.03 17.23
C PRO A 91 -14.01 46.58 18.69
N GLY A 92 -13.25 47.37 19.44
CA GLY A 92 -13.26 47.36 20.90
C GLY A 92 -14.61 47.84 21.46
N GLY A 93 -15.00 47.26 22.59
CA GLY A 93 -16.18 47.65 23.34
C GLY A 93 -16.08 47.19 24.79
N THR A 94 -15.78 48.12 25.68
CA THR A 94 -15.90 47.99 27.13
C THR A 94 -17.37 47.87 27.52
N ARG A 95 -17.73 46.88 28.35
CA ARG A 95 -18.91 47.01 29.22
C ARG A 95 -18.80 46.17 30.49
N THR A 96 -18.69 46.89 31.60
CA THR A 96 -18.95 46.50 32.99
C THR A 96 -20.41 46.06 33.18
N GLY A 97 -20.64 44.98 33.92
CA GLY A 97 -21.96 44.53 34.35
C GLY A 97 -21.87 43.23 35.16
N GLN A 98 -22.11 43.34 36.46
CA GLN A 98 -22.02 42.29 37.49
C GLN A 98 -23.15 41.22 37.44
N PRO A 99 -23.06 40.14 38.25
CA PRO A 99 -23.70 38.84 37.97
C PRO A 99 -25.06 38.66 38.64
N GLY A 100 -25.86 37.72 38.11
CA GLY A 100 -27.04 37.21 38.81
C GLY A 100 -27.89 36.30 37.93
N GLY A 101 -28.05 35.04 38.32
CA GLY A 101 -29.08 34.16 37.73
C GLY A 101 -28.64 32.73 37.49
N THR A 102 -28.49 31.94 38.55
CA THR A 102 -28.46 30.47 38.49
C THR A 102 -29.85 29.93 38.15
N ARG A 103 -30.11 29.61 36.88
CA ARG A 103 -31.05 28.56 36.48
C ARG A 103 -30.87 28.22 34.99
N THR A 104 -30.87 26.92 34.69
CA THR A 104 -30.85 26.28 33.34
C THR A 104 -29.58 26.42 32.48
N SER A 105 -28.45 25.87 32.95
CA SER A 105 -27.23 25.67 32.14
C SER A 105 -27.23 24.37 31.30
N GLN A 106 -28.06 23.37 31.65
CA GLN A 106 -28.01 22.05 30.99
C GLN A 106 -28.61 22.02 29.58
N HIS A 107 -29.57 22.89 29.24
CA HIS A 107 -30.22 22.91 27.92
C HIS A 107 -29.47 23.72 26.86
N SER A 108 -28.67 24.70 27.26
CA SER A 108 -27.87 25.52 26.33
C SER A 108 -26.57 24.81 25.93
N GLY A 109 -25.90 24.12 26.88
CA GLY A 109 -24.71 23.31 26.58
C GLY A 109 -25.02 22.13 25.66
N THR A 110 -26.15 21.45 25.85
CA THR A 110 -26.59 20.33 25.01
C THR A 110 -26.99 20.79 23.61
N ARG A 111 -27.71 21.91 23.44
CA ARG A 111 -28.04 22.44 22.10
C ARG A 111 -26.82 22.95 21.35
N THR A 112 -25.88 23.63 22.01
CA THR A 112 -24.65 24.09 21.37
C THR A 112 -23.75 22.91 21.00
N SER A 113 -23.58 21.93 21.89
CA SER A 113 -22.86 20.69 21.58
C SER A 113 -23.54 19.88 20.47
N GLN A 114 -24.86 19.76 20.46
CA GLN A 114 -25.63 19.10 19.38
C GLN A 114 -25.55 19.86 18.04
N ARG A 115 -25.49 21.19 18.08
CA ARG A 115 -25.35 22.01 16.87
C ARG A 115 -23.92 21.96 16.31
N GLN A 116 -22.93 21.94 17.19
CA GLN A 116 -21.52 21.79 16.82
C GLN A 116 -21.27 20.39 16.24
N THR A 117 -21.69 19.33 16.93
CA THR A 117 -21.59 17.95 16.44
C THR A 117 -22.32 17.75 15.10
N ARG A 118 -23.50 18.33 14.90
CA ARG A 118 -24.19 18.30 13.59
C ARG A 118 -23.46 19.05 12.47
N HIS A 119 -22.75 20.13 12.80
CA HIS A 119 -21.94 20.86 11.83
C HIS A 119 -20.67 20.08 11.49
N ASP A 120 -20.05 19.47 12.49
CA ASP A 120 -18.84 18.68 12.30
C ASP A 120 -19.18 17.40 11.52
N ASP A 121 -20.32 16.76 11.79
CA ASP A 121 -20.81 15.54 11.12
C ASP A 121 -21.35 15.79 9.70
N HIS A 122 -21.15 16.99 9.13
CA HIS A 122 -21.54 17.28 7.76
C HIS A 122 -20.75 16.39 6.78
N PRO A 123 -21.39 15.81 5.74
CA PRO A 123 -20.72 14.89 4.81
C PRO A 123 -19.44 15.44 4.17
N GLU A 124 -19.39 16.74 3.88
CA GLU A 124 -18.19 17.40 3.34
C GLU A 124 -17.03 17.46 4.34
N VAL A 125 -17.31 17.68 5.63
CA VAL A 125 -16.29 17.67 6.68
C VAL A 125 -15.74 16.26 6.86
N LEU A 126 -16.61 15.26 6.83
CA LEU A 126 -16.20 13.85 6.86
C LEU A 126 -15.45 13.44 5.59
N ALA A 127 -15.76 14.04 4.44
CA ALA A 127 -15.00 13.84 3.19
C ALA A 127 -13.59 14.39 3.30
N ALA A 128 -13.44 15.62 3.80
CA ALA A 128 -12.15 16.24 4.06
C ALA A 128 -11.32 15.42 5.05
N ALA A 129 -11.89 15.02 6.19
CA ALA A 129 -11.17 14.20 7.18
C ALA A 129 -10.66 12.86 6.62
N HIS A 130 -11.44 12.21 5.74
CA HIS A 130 -11.00 11.00 5.06
C HIS A 130 -9.85 11.26 4.08
N SER A 131 -9.89 12.37 3.34
CA SER A 131 -8.78 12.78 2.47
C SER A 131 -7.53 13.09 3.27
N ASP A 132 -7.65 13.84 4.36
CA ASP A 132 -6.53 14.16 5.26
C ASP A 132 -5.90 12.87 5.85
N ALA A 133 -6.72 11.88 6.24
CA ALA A 133 -6.23 10.58 6.71
C ALA A 133 -5.48 9.83 5.60
N SER A 134 -6.00 9.84 4.37
CA SER A 134 -5.33 9.25 3.21
C SER A 134 -3.96 9.90 2.95
N GLU A 135 -3.87 11.23 3.02
CA GLU A 135 -2.62 11.96 2.86
C GLU A 135 -1.61 11.62 3.97
N LEU A 136 -2.06 11.50 5.23
CA LEU A 136 -1.22 11.06 6.35
C LEU A 136 -0.67 9.65 6.13
N SER A 137 -1.50 8.71 5.66
CA SER A 137 -1.06 7.35 5.31
C SER A 137 -0.04 7.37 4.18
N GLU A 138 -0.22 8.20 3.15
CA GLU A 138 0.71 8.28 2.01
C GLU A 138 2.11 8.78 2.41
N VAL A 139 2.20 9.68 3.39
CA VAL A 139 3.49 10.13 3.95
C VAL A 139 4.05 9.19 5.02
N GLY A 140 3.33 8.12 5.35
CA GLY A 140 3.74 7.06 6.28
C GLY A 140 3.37 7.30 7.75
N ASP A 141 2.58 8.34 8.06
CA ASP A 141 2.07 8.59 9.41
C ASP A 141 0.78 7.78 9.67
N HIS A 142 0.93 6.46 9.70
CA HIS A 142 -0.18 5.53 9.85
C HIS A 142 -0.88 5.60 11.21
N GLU A 143 -0.20 6.08 12.26
CA GLU A 143 -0.80 6.22 13.59
C GLU A 143 -1.78 7.41 13.62
N ALA A 144 -1.39 8.53 13.01
CA ALA A 144 -2.27 9.69 12.84
C ALA A 144 -3.43 9.37 11.88
N ALA A 145 -3.14 8.71 10.74
CA ALA A 145 -4.15 8.28 9.79
C ALA A 145 -5.18 7.35 10.44
N ARG A 146 -4.73 6.30 11.16
CA ARG A 146 -5.62 5.40 11.92
C ARG A 146 -6.55 6.15 12.86
N THR A 147 -6.00 7.08 13.65
CA THR A 147 -6.78 7.84 14.63
C THR A 147 -7.88 8.67 13.96
N LEU A 148 -7.55 9.31 12.82
CA LEU A 148 -8.49 10.14 12.08
C LEU A 148 -9.56 9.31 11.35
N ASP A 149 -9.17 8.19 10.75
CA ASP A 149 -10.09 7.27 10.09
C ASP A 149 -11.02 6.56 11.11
N GLU A 150 -10.57 6.26 12.33
CA GLU A 150 -11.42 5.73 13.41
C GLU A 150 -12.54 6.70 13.79
N ASP A 151 -12.21 7.98 14.02
CA ASP A 151 -13.22 9.02 14.29
C ASP A 151 -14.16 9.20 13.10
N THR A 152 -13.60 9.32 11.90
CA THR A 152 -14.36 9.52 10.66
C THR A 152 -15.31 8.35 10.39
N LEU A 153 -14.85 7.11 10.60
CA LEU A 153 -15.66 5.90 10.42
C LEU A 153 -16.81 5.86 11.42
N ALA A 154 -16.53 6.11 12.70
CA ALA A 154 -17.57 6.14 13.74
C ALA A 154 -18.67 7.16 13.42
N ARG A 155 -18.30 8.30 12.84
CA ARG A 155 -19.23 9.38 12.47
C ARG A 155 -19.99 9.05 11.18
N ARG A 156 -19.32 8.54 10.15
CA ARG A 156 -19.97 8.06 8.91
C ARG A 156 -20.95 6.92 9.17
N LEU A 157 -20.64 6.01 10.10
CA LEU A 157 -21.56 4.95 10.54
C LEU A 157 -22.88 5.51 11.10
N ARG A 158 -22.82 6.61 11.87
CA ARG A 158 -24.02 7.26 12.43
C ARG A 158 -24.81 8.06 11.40
N VAL A 159 -24.11 8.74 10.49
CA VAL A 159 -24.72 9.73 9.57
C VAL A 159 -25.17 9.08 8.26
N LEU A 160 -24.32 8.26 7.65
CA LEU A 160 -24.52 7.67 6.33
C LEU A 160 -24.96 6.21 6.41
N GLY A 161 -24.63 5.53 7.51
CA GLY A 161 -24.89 4.11 7.73
C GLY A 161 -23.72 3.21 7.30
N PRO A 162 -23.75 1.93 7.69
CA PRO A 162 -22.64 0.98 7.49
C PRO A 162 -22.41 0.57 6.03
N ASP A 163 -23.44 0.62 5.21
CA ASP A 163 -23.39 0.13 3.83
C ASP A 163 -23.17 1.26 2.80
N HIS A 164 -22.99 2.51 3.28
CA HIS A 164 -22.71 3.65 2.40
C HIS A 164 -21.30 3.55 1.81
N ARG A 165 -21.16 3.90 0.52
CA ARG A 165 -19.89 3.82 -0.23
C ARG A 165 -18.74 4.52 0.50
N ASP A 166 -18.99 5.71 1.03
CA ASP A 166 -17.97 6.49 1.74
C ASP A 166 -17.61 5.91 3.11
N THR A 167 -18.59 5.32 3.84
CA THR A 167 -18.30 4.59 5.08
C THR A 167 -17.38 3.41 4.80
N LEU A 168 -17.67 2.66 3.73
CA LEU A 168 -16.86 1.53 3.29
C LEU A 168 -15.49 1.96 2.72
N ALA A 169 -15.32 3.20 2.26
CA ALA A 169 -14.03 3.78 1.88
C ALA A 169 -13.16 4.07 3.10
N THR A 170 -13.71 4.71 4.14
CA THR A 170 -12.98 4.92 5.40
C THR A 170 -12.62 3.61 6.08
N ALA A 171 -13.54 2.63 6.12
CA ALA A 171 -13.24 1.32 6.70
C ALA A 171 -12.10 0.59 5.97
N HIS A 172 -12.02 0.75 4.64
CA HIS A 172 -10.91 0.21 3.85
C HIS A 172 -9.57 0.86 4.23
N ASN A 173 -9.52 2.20 4.31
CA ASN A 173 -8.28 2.92 4.64
C ASN A 173 -7.82 2.60 6.06
N LEU A 174 -8.75 2.58 7.03
CA LEU A 174 -8.44 2.16 8.40
C LEU A 174 -7.83 0.76 8.46
N ALA A 175 -8.36 -0.19 7.68
CA ALA A 175 -7.79 -1.53 7.61
C ALA A 175 -6.39 -1.54 6.96
N ALA A 176 -6.10 -0.64 6.04
CA ALA A 176 -4.77 -0.45 5.46
C ALA A 176 -3.77 0.07 6.50
N ASP A 177 -4.15 1.09 7.27
CA ASP A 177 -3.31 1.66 8.33
C ASP A 177 -3.03 0.64 9.45
N LEU A 178 -4.05 -0.10 9.88
CA LEU A 178 -3.88 -1.21 10.83
C LEU A 178 -2.86 -2.23 10.31
N ALA A 179 -2.94 -2.61 9.03
CA ALA A 179 -2.00 -3.53 8.43
C ALA A 179 -0.57 -2.96 8.36
N ALA A 180 -0.42 -1.66 8.08
CA ALA A 180 0.87 -0.98 8.04
C ALA A 180 1.52 -0.89 9.42
N LEU A 181 0.72 -0.72 10.48
CA LEU A 181 1.16 -0.65 11.88
C LEU A 181 1.49 -2.01 12.52
N GLY A 182 1.28 -3.14 11.82
CA GLY A 182 1.51 -4.47 12.40
C GLY A 182 0.25 -5.22 12.83
N ASP A 183 -0.88 -4.54 12.97
CA ASP A 183 -2.13 -5.17 13.39
C ASP A 183 -2.86 -5.85 12.22
N HIS A 184 -2.30 -6.98 11.80
CA HIS A 184 -2.88 -7.76 10.72
C HIS A 184 -4.19 -8.44 11.08
N ARG A 185 -4.43 -8.74 12.37
CA ARG A 185 -5.67 -9.39 12.78
C ARG A 185 -6.82 -8.39 12.73
N GLY A 186 -6.63 -7.20 13.29
CA GLY A 186 -7.59 -6.10 13.17
C GLY A 186 -7.85 -5.72 11.72
N ALA A 187 -6.79 -5.61 10.90
CA ALA A 187 -6.92 -5.36 9.48
C ALA A 187 -7.70 -6.45 8.74
N ARG A 188 -7.43 -7.74 9.01
CA ARG A 188 -8.15 -8.86 8.40
C ARG A 188 -9.64 -8.78 8.69
N ASP A 189 -10.01 -8.60 9.96
CA ASP A 189 -11.40 -8.61 10.38
C ASP A 189 -12.18 -7.44 9.75
N LEU A 190 -11.58 -6.24 9.74
CA LEU A 190 -12.18 -5.06 9.12
C LEU A 190 -12.26 -5.18 7.59
N TYR A 191 -11.23 -5.72 6.93
CA TYR A 191 -11.26 -5.98 5.49
C TYR A 191 -12.30 -7.04 5.12
N LEU A 192 -12.49 -8.09 5.92
CA LEU A 192 -13.50 -9.13 5.67
C LEU A 192 -14.92 -8.54 5.70
N ASP A 193 -15.27 -7.76 6.74
CA ASP A 193 -16.57 -7.09 6.81
C ASP A 193 -16.75 -6.10 5.66
N THR A 194 -15.75 -5.24 5.42
CA THR A 194 -15.79 -4.24 4.34
C THR A 194 -15.93 -4.89 2.96
N PHE A 195 -15.20 -5.97 2.69
CA PHE A 195 -15.28 -6.70 1.42
C PHE A 195 -16.65 -7.33 1.23
N ALA A 196 -17.20 -7.99 2.25
CA ALA A 196 -18.52 -8.60 2.19
C ALA A 196 -19.61 -7.56 1.87
N ARG A 197 -19.59 -6.40 2.56
CA ARG A 197 -20.53 -5.30 2.33
C ARG A 197 -20.38 -4.67 0.95
N ARG A 198 -19.15 -4.31 0.54
CA ARG A 198 -18.89 -3.74 -0.79
C ARG A 198 -19.35 -4.69 -1.90
N ARG A 199 -19.07 -5.98 -1.76
CA ARG A 199 -19.52 -7.00 -2.71
C ARG A 199 -21.04 -7.07 -2.80
N ALA A 200 -21.75 -6.98 -1.68
CA ALA A 200 -23.21 -7.02 -1.65
C ALA A 200 -23.86 -5.75 -2.23
N VAL A 201 -23.30 -4.57 -1.93
CA VAL A 201 -23.90 -3.28 -2.28
C VAL A 201 -23.47 -2.76 -3.65
N LEU A 202 -22.18 -2.86 -3.97
CA LEU A 202 -21.58 -2.30 -5.18
C LEU A 202 -21.32 -3.38 -6.26
N GLY A 203 -21.32 -4.65 -5.85
CA GLY A 203 -21.06 -5.79 -6.71
C GLY A 203 -19.61 -6.26 -6.67
N PRO A 204 -19.35 -7.49 -7.13
CA PRO A 204 -18.03 -8.13 -7.04
C PRO A 204 -16.97 -7.50 -7.97
N ALA A 205 -17.39 -6.86 -9.06
CA ALA A 205 -16.50 -6.27 -10.06
C ALA A 205 -16.26 -4.77 -9.88
N ASP A 206 -16.87 -4.14 -8.85
CA ASP A 206 -16.60 -2.74 -8.50
C ASP A 206 -15.12 -2.55 -8.16
N ALA A 207 -14.54 -1.42 -8.60
CA ALA A 207 -13.12 -1.12 -8.41
C ALA A 207 -12.73 -1.13 -6.92
N GLY A 208 -13.56 -0.55 -6.05
CA GLY A 208 -13.30 -0.52 -4.62
C GLY A 208 -13.48 -1.90 -3.95
N THR A 209 -14.42 -2.72 -4.43
CA THR A 209 -14.53 -4.13 -4.02
C THR A 209 -13.26 -4.90 -4.36
N LEU A 210 -12.73 -4.75 -5.59
CA LEU A 210 -11.52 -5.43 -6.04
C LEU A 210 -10.26 -4.95 -5.32
N THR A 211 -10.14 -3.66 -5.02
CA THR A 211 -9.03 -3.13 -4.20
C THR A 211 -9.08 -3.66 -2.78
N THR A 212 -10.26 -3.75 -2.18
CA THR A 212 -10.44 -4.35 -0.84
C THR A 212 -10.08 -5.85 -0.85
N ALA A 213 -10.52 -6.59 -1.87
CA ALA A 213 -10.18 -8.01 -2.03
C ALA A 213 -8.67 -8.22 -2.18
N PHE A 214 -8.01 -7.38 -2.97
CA PHE A 214 -6.57 -7.42 -3.19
C PHE A 214 -5.80 -7.21 -1.88
N ASN A 215 -6.14 -6.18 -1.09
CA ASN A 215 -5.48 -5.91 0.19
C ASN A 215 -5.79 -6.98 1.24
N LEU A 216 -7.04 -7.47 1.28
CA LEU A 216 -7.42 -8.59 2.14
C LEU A 216 -6.58 -9.84 1.85
N ALA A 217 -6.38 -10.19 0.58
CA ALA A 217 -5.54 -11.34 0.21
C ALA A 217 -4.08 -11.15 0.66
N VAL A 218 -3.55 -9.92 0.58
CA VAL A 218 -2.23 -9.60 1.13
C VAL A 218 -2.18 -9.85 2.63
N VAL A 219 -3.16 -9.34 3.39
CA VAL A 219 -3.24 -9.51 4.86
C VAL A 219 -3.45 -10.97 5.28
N LEU A 220 -4.26 -11.73 4.54
CA LEU A 220 -4.44 -13.17 4.77
C LEU A 220 -3.14 -13.94 4.55
N SER A 221 -2.44 -13.68 3.45
CA SER A 221 -1.15 -14.31 3.16
C SER A 221 -0.12 -13.97 4.23
N ALA A 222 -0.15 -12.71 4.66
CA ALA A 222 0.56 -12.22 5.83
C ALA A 222 0.32 -13.14 7.03
N LEU A 223 -0.93 -13.40 7.42
CA LEU A 223 -1.29 -14.25 8.57
C LEU A 223 -1.11 -15.76 8.35
N ASP A 224 -0.32 -16.15 7.35
CA ASP A 224 -0.10 -17.54 6.94
C ASP A 224 -1.36 -18.29 6.48
N GLU A 225 -2.43 -17.55 6.16
CA GLU A 225 -3.67 -18.07 5.57
C GLU A 225 -3.56 -18.13 4.04
N HIS A 226 -2.51 -18.79 3.53
CA HIS A 226 -2.13 -18.75 2.12
C HIS A 226 -3.18 -19.35 1.16
N GLU A 227 -3.94 -20.37 1.57
CA GLU A 227 -5.02 -20.93 0.74
C GLU A 227 -6.18 -19.94 0.55
N HIS A 228 -6.57 -19.22 1.62
CA HIS A 228 -7.59 -18.17 1.52
C HIS A 228 -7.10 -17.01 0.65
N ALA A 229 -5.83 -16.60 0.82
CA ALA A 229 -5.21 -15.57 0.00
C ALA A 229 -5.15 -15.97 -1.49
N ARG A 230 -4.78 -17.23 -1.79
CA ARG A 230 -4.78 -17.77 -3.16
C ARG A 230 -6.18 -17.73 -3.77
N ALA A 231 -7.19 -18.27 -3.08
CA ALA A 231 -8.55 -18.30 -3.60
C ALA A 231 -9.11 -16.90 -3.90
N LEU A 232 -8.90 -15.96 -2.98
CA LEU A 232 -9.32 -14.56 -3.18
C LEU A 232 -8.51 -13.86 -4.28
N GLY A 233 -7.21 -14.13 -4.36
CA GLY A 233 -6.32 -13.62 -5.41
C GLY A 233 -6.70 -14.11 -6.81
N GLU A 234 -7.07 -15.39 -6.96
CA GLU A 234 -7.57 -15.97 -8.21
C GLU A 234 -8.86 -15.29 -8.67
N GLU A 235 -9.83 -15.12 -7.77
CA GLU A 235 -11.08 -14.43 -8.09
C GLU A 235 -10.82 -12.98 -8.50
N THR A 236 -9.99 -12.26 -7.74
CA THR A 236 -9.63 -10.86 -8.00
C THR A 236 -8.94 -10.70 -9.35
N LEU A 237 -7.97 -11.58 -9.66
CA LEU A 237 -7.27 -11.58 -10.95
C LEU A 237 -8.24 -11.83 -12.12
N ARG A 238 -9.12 -12.83 -11.98
CA ARG A 238 -10.13 -13.14 -13.01
C ARG A 238 -11.04 -11.95 -13.29
N LEU A 239 -11.52 -11.28 -12.24
CA LEU A 239 -12.38 -10.11 -12.37
C LEU A 239 -11.65 -8.92 -12.98
N ARG A 240 -10.43 -8.59 -12.49
CA ARG A 240 -9.60 -7.51 -13.06
C ARG A 240 -9.24 -7.74 -14.53
N ARG A 241 -8.92 -8.97 -14.92
CA ARG A 241 -8.72 -9.31 -16.35
C ARG A 241 -9.97 -9.02 -17.19
N GLY A 242 -11.15 -9.30 -16.65
CA GLY A 242 -12.42 -9.05 -17.34
C GLY A 242 -12.80 -7.57 -17.43
N THR A 243 -12.46 -6.76 -16.42
CA THR A 243 -12.86 -5.35 -16.35
C THR A 243 -11.81 -4.37 -16.88
N LEU A 244 -10.53 -4.59 -16.58
CA LEU A 244 -9.42 -3.70 -16.91
C LEU A 244 -8.58 -4.22 -18.09
N GLY A 245 -8.70 -5.51 -18.40
CA GLY A 245 -7.86 -6.19 -19.38
C GLY A 245 -6.59 -6.81 -18.78
N PRO A 246 -5.91 -7.67 -19.54
CA PRO A 246 -4.73 -8.43 -19.07
C PRO A 246 -3.49 -7.55 -18.83
N ASP A 247 -3.34 -6.47 -19.59
CA ASP A 247 -2.15 -5.59 -19.59
C ASP A 247 -2.21 -4.48 -18.54
N HIS A 248 -3.35 -4.31 -17.84
CA HIS A 248 -3.50 -3.25 -16.86
C HIS A 248 -2.62 -3.51 -15.62
N ASP A 249 -1.98 -2.46 -15.08
CA ASP A 249 -1.05 -2.58 -13.96
C ASP A 249 -1.65 -3.28 -12.74
N ASP A 250 -2.89 -2.94 -12.37
CA ASP A 250 -3.63 -3.64 -11.32
C ASP A 250 -3.87 -5.14 -11.59
N THR A 251 -4.06 -5.52 -12.85
CA THR A 251 -4.21 -6.92 -13.25
C THR A 251 -2.87 -7.65 -13.10
N LEU A 252 -1.77 -7.03 -13.54
CA LEU A 252 -0.42 -7.57 -13.39
C LEU A 252 0.01 -7.66 -11.93
N ALA A 253 -0.38 -6.70 -11.09
CA ALA A 253 -0.17 -6.74 -9.65
C ALA A 253 -0.93 -7.91 -8.99
N ALA A 254 -2.20 -8.13 -9.36
CA ALA A 254 -2.98 -9.26 -8.87
C ALA A 254 -2.37 -10.61 -9.30
N ALA A 255 -1.91 -10.72 -10.55
CA ALA A 255 -1.24 -11.92 -11.05
C ALA A 255 0.07 -12.20 -10.31
N PHE A 256 0.87 -11.17 -10.08
CA PHE A 256 2.10 -11.29 -9.29
C PHE A 256 1.82 -11.78 -7.86
N ASN A 257 0.84 -11.21 -7.18
CA ASN A 257 0.50 -11.61 -5.82
C ASN A 257 -0.03 -13.05 -5.78
N LEU A 258 -0.80 -13.48 -6.77
CA LEU A 258 -1.21 -14.88 -6.89
C LEU A 258 -0.01 -15.82 -7.00
N ALA A 259 1.00 -15.47 -7.80
CA ALA A 259 2.25 -16.24 -7.89
C ALA A 259 2.96 -16.31 -6.52
N VAL A 260 3.00 -15.21 -5.77
CA VAL A 260 3.54 -15.20 -4.40
C VAL A 260 2.77 -16.16 -3.48
N TYR A 261 1.44 -16.16 -3.52
CA TYR A 261 0.63 -17.05 -2.69
C TYR A 261 0.86 -18.53 -3.03
N LEU A 262 0.95 -18.86 -4.33
CA LEU A 262 1.32 -20.19 -4.79
C LEU A 262 2.72 -20.61 -4.31
N GLY A 263 3.69 -19.70 -4.38
CA GLY A 263 5.04 -19.95 -3.87
C GLY A 263 5.07 -20.22 -2.36
N ARG A 264 4.26 -19.51 -1.58
CA ARG A 264 4.13 -19.77 -0.12
C ARG A 264 3.47 -21.11 0.20
N LEU A 265 2.67 -21.64 -0.73
CA LEU A 265 2.10 -22.99 -0.66
C LEU A 265 3.06 -24.08 -1.17
N GLY A 266 4.29 -23.74 -1.53
CA GLY A 266 5.26 -24.68 -2.11
C GLY A 266 4.98 -25.04 -3.58
N ARG A 267 4.01 -24.39 -4.23
CA ARG A 267 3.64 -24.62 -5.64
C ARG A 267 4.54 -23.80 -6.56
N TYR A 268 5.85 -24.03 -6.45
CA TYR A 268 6.89 -23.20 -7.08
C TYR A 268 6.83 -23.20 -8.61
N GLN A 269 6.50 -24.33 -9.24
CA GLN A 269 6.36 -24.42 -10.69
C GLN A 269 5.23 -23.51 -11.21
N GLU A 270 4.07 -23.52 -10.54
CA GLU A 270 2.93 -22.69 -10.93
C GLU A 270 3.20 -21.20 -10.66
N ALA A 271 3.83 -20.89 -9.53
CA ALA A 271 4.29 -19.54 -9.23
C ALA A 271 5.25 -19.01 -10.31
N ARG A 272 6.22 -19.83 -10.74
CA ARG A 272 7.15 -19.50 -11.81
C ARG A 272 6.43 -19.21 -13.12
N THR A 273 5.53 -20.09 -13.56
CA THR A 273 4.79 -19.89 -14.82
C THR A 273 4.01 -18.58 -14.82
N ILE A 274 3.30 -18.24 -13.75
CA ILE A 274 2.59 -16.96 -13.66
C ILE A 274 3.57 -15.79 -13.61
N GLY A 275 4.65 -15.92 -12.82
CA GLY A 275 5.69 -14.91 -12.69
C GLY A 275 6.38 -14.56 -14.00
N GLU A 276 6.66 -15.56 -14.85
CA GLU A 276 7.36 -15.39 -16.14
C GLU A 276 6.52 -14.54 -17.09
N ASN A 277 5.21 -14.82 -17.14
CA ASN A 277 4.26 -14.03 -17.92
C ASN A 277 4.19 -12.58 -17.40
N VAL A 278 4.05 -12.39 -16.08
CA VAL A 278 3.99 -11.05 -15.47
C VAL A 278 5.28 -10.27 -15.71
N TRP A 279 6.43 -10.93 -15.60
CA TRP A 279 7.73 -10.30 -15.87
C TRP A 279 7.84 -9.88 -17.33
N ALA A 280 7.48 -10.75 -18.27
CA ALA A 280 7.50 -10.44 -19.70
C ALA A 280 6.57 -9.25 -20.04
N ASP A 281 5.36 -9.24 -19.50
CA ASP A 281 4.40 -8.14 -19.71
C ASP A 281 4.91 -6.82 -19.11
N ARG A 282 5.42 -6.84 -17.88
CA ARG A 282 5.98 -5.64 -17.24
C ARG A 282 7.23 -5.14 -17.96
N CYS A 283 8.09 -6.03 -18.46
CA CYS A 283 9.24 -5.65 -19.29
C CYS A 283 8.80 -4.92 -20.56
N ARG A 284 7.76 -5.44 -21.23
CA ARG A 284 7.20 -4.84 -22.45
C ARG A 284 6.54 -3.48 -22.17
N LEU A 285 5.80 -3.36 -21.07
CA LEU A 285 4.96 -2.18 -20.78
C LEU A 285 5.72 -1.06 -20.05
N LEU A 286 6.59 -1.42 -19.09
CA LEU A 286 7.22 -0.47 -18.15
C LEU A 286 8.72 -0.32 -18.41
N GLY A 287 9.33 -1.24 -19.17
CA GLY A 287 10.77 -1.31 -19.40
C GLY A 287 11.54 -2.03 -18.30
N ALA A 288 12.70 -2.58 -18.65
CA ALA A 288 13.48 -3.49 -17.80
C ALA A 288 13.96 -2.89 -16.46
N GLY A 289 14.09 -1.56 -16.38
CA GLY A 289 14.53 -0.85 -15.17
C GLY A 289 13.41 -0.54 -14.18
N HIS A 290 12.15 -0.82 -14.50
CA HIS A 290 11.04 -0.48 -13.63
C HIS A 290 11.09 -1.28 -12.31
N PRO A 291 10.81 -0.67 -11.14
CA PRO A 291 10.87 -1.36 -9.85
C PRO A 291 10.07 -2.66 -9.79
N ASP A 292 8.88 -2.70 -10.41
CA ASP A 292 8.06 -3.91 -10.46
C ASP A 292 8.63 -5.02 -11.34
N VAL A 293 9.37 -4.68 -12.40
CA VAL A 293 10.09 -5.68 -13.21
C VAL A 293 11.16 -6.34 -12.36
N LEU A 294 11.97 -5.53 -11.68
CA LEU A 294 13.06 -6.00 -10.81
C LEU A 294 12.52 -6.86 -9.65
N ARG A 295 11.41 -6.43 -9.03
CA ARG A 295 10.71 -7.20 -8.00
C ARG A 295 10.22 -8.54 -8.52
N THR A 296 9.66 -8.57 -9.72
CA THR A 296 9.18 -9.82 -10.33
C THR A 296 10.34 -10.77 -10.65
N ALA A 297 11.44 -10.24 -11.19
CA ALA A 297 12.64 -11.01 -11.49
C ALA A 297 13.24 -11.65 -10.23
N ALA A 298 13.30 -10.92 -9.12
CA ALA A 298 13.80 -11.44 -7.85
C ALA A 298 12.93 -12.58 -7.29
N ALA A 299 11.60 -12.43 -7.35
CA ALA A 299 10.68 -13.49 -6.92
C ALA A 299 10.77 -14.73 -7.81
N LEU A 300 10.88 -14.55 -9.13
CA LEU A 300 11.10 -15.62 -10.10
C LEU A 300 12.37 -16.43 -9.80
N GLN A 301 13.49 -15.74 -9.59
CA GLN A 301 14.76 -16.38 -9.21
C GLN A 301 14.59 -17.23 -7.95
N TRP A 302 13.87 -16.72 -6.96
CA TRP A 302 13.59 -17.47 -5.73
C TRP A 302 12.75 -18.72 -6.00
N TRP A 303 11.65 -18.63 -6.76
CA TRP A 303 10.83 -19.80 -7.09
C TRP A 303 11.60 -20.85 -7.89
N ILE A 304 12.43 -20.45 -8.86
CA ILE A 304 13.30 -21.36 -9.62
C ILE A 304 14.25 -22.11 -8.68
N HIS A 305 14.90 -21.41 -7.76
CA HIS A 305 15.80 -22.02 -6.80
C HIS A 305 15.07 -23.03 -5.90
N GLN A 306 13.88 -22.69 -5.41
CA GLN A 306 13.09 -23.60 -4.57
C GLN A 306 12.62 -24.84 -5.34
N GLU A 307 12.18 -24.68 -6.59
CA GLU A 307 11.81 -25.79 -7.48
C GLU A 307 12.97 -26.78 -7.65
N GLN A 308 14.19 -26.26 -7.87
CA GLN A 308 15.40 -27.08 -7.99
C GLN A 308 15.78 -27.78 -6.67
N ALA A 309 15.67 -27.09 -5.54
CA ALA A 309 15.95 -27.67 -4.23
C ALA A 309 15.01 -28.84 -3.92
N VAL A 310 13.71 -28.68 -4.15
CA VAL A 310 12.72 -29.75 -3.97
C VAL A 310 13.01 -30.94 -4.90
N ALA A 311 13.38 -30.68 -6.16
CA ALA A 311 13.75 -31.73 -7.10
C ALA A 311 15.01 -32.51 -6.64
N GLN A 312 16.01 -31.82 -6.10
CA GLN A 312 17.23 -32.43 -5.57
C GLN A 312 16.94 -33.32 -4.35
N GLU A 313 16.11 -32.87 -3.42
CA GLU A 313 15.70 -33.67 -2.25
C GLU A 313 14.97 -34.96 -2.66
N GLN A 314 14.11 -34.90 -3.68
CA GLN A 314 13.41 -36.07 -4.21
C GLN A 314 14.34 -37.07 -4.90
N THR A 315 15.45 -36.60 -5.51
CA THR A 315 16.44 -37.49 -6.14
C THR A 315 17.39 -38.17 -5.15
N VAL A 316 17.56 -37.62 -3.95
CA VAL A 316 18.48 -38.14 -2.91
C VAL A 316 17.78 -39.06 -1.90
N ALA A 317 16.44 -39.07 -1.87
CA ALA A 317 15.68 -40.00 -1.04
C ALA A 317 16.00 -41.46 -1.45
N PRO A 318 16.55 -42.31 -0.54
CA PRO A 318 16.89 -43.68 -0.86
C PRO A 318 15.62 -44.45 -1.22
N THR A 319 15.67 -45.13 -2.36
CA THR A 319 14.66 -46.12 -2.75
C THR A 319 14.61 -47.20 -1.66
N PRO A 320 13.44 -47.56 -1.12
CA PRO A 320 13.32 -48.52 -0.01
C PRO A 320 13.84 -49.92 -0.37
#